data_AF-A0A1G0XD49-F1
#
_entry.id   AF-A0A1G0XD49-F1
#
_cell.length_a   1.000
_cell.length_b   1.000
_cell.length_c   1.000
_cell.angle_alpha   90.00
_cell.angle_beta   90.00
_cell.angle_gamma   90.00
#
_symmetry.space_group_name_H-M   'P 1'
#
loop_
_entity.id
_entity.type
_entity.pdbx_description
1 polymer ?
#
loop_
_entity_poly.entity_id
_entity_poly.type
_entity_poly.pdbx_seq_one_letter_code
_entity_poly.pdbx_strand_id
1 'polypeptide(L)'
;MKKTVVAIFLFAVCFSGNSNILRNASFEEKVRYWESLPKSEFTPKQKEGIDASNCLELKKGCVYQTLYHSYLYPDMETGPYGRFYSFSFMAKGKGKLEFKVAEFSKDEKGKYKYNDVTLKTAELSDKWQKFEITGQAKDPRCVYHRVLWQTSGDGYALIDGADFHYFQSPDCKMGIEPQCAVAAKGNEIPLEVSFHKKSIPCPEENIDIIVFDSLKEFGGEIKTLSGKTDKQGIFKQTLKIPENFSSDGMRVTMSIPNSGITKNVFIPVFPEEEIKETNEAASKIKLGKPLFILYLGDSLSDYFRGRNYASMTNYFLNKYNTDKASFKNAAAGGDYITRVWERIEGMKQGKKPVWRQYMYENLLTPKPDIIFIFLGQNDTRTFSGTNYSIPLVTPDIQYSTYKKLISFLRKNTDARIVLISSVSIYFPTQLKIAEESKKKGVANCIFGQKEHLESFNSTLKKIAEEEKLDYIDAYSATQNYPDKKSLFISDGLHLSEKGNFLITKIIINYMNKEFKQKENHE
;
A
#
# COMPACT_ATOMS: atom_id res chain seq x y z
N MET A 1 13.02 -46.70 -22.46
CA MET A 1 13.51 -45.62 -21.58
C MET A 1 13.27 -44.28 -22.25
N LYS A 2 12.19 -43.57 -21.88
CA LYS A 2 11.95 -42.19 -22.32
C LYS A 2 12.50 -41.26 -21.23
N LYS A 3 13.49 -40.43 -21.58
CA LYS A 3 14.05 -39.41 -20.68
C LYS A 3 13.06 -38.26 -20.59
N THR A 4 12.40 -38.12 -19.44
CA THR A 4 11.64 -36.92 -19.09
C THR A 4 12.62 -35.83 -18.71
N VAL A 5 12.75 -34.81 -19.55
CA VAL A 5 13.49 -33.58 -19.22
C VAL A 5 12.57 -32.74 -18.33
N VAL A 6 12.89 -32.68 -17.03
CA VAL A 6 12.26 -31.74 -16.10
C VAL A 6 12.95 -30.39 -16.28
N ALA A 7 12.29 -29.46 -16.96
CA ALA A 7 12.73 -28.07 -17.02
C ALA A 7 12.47 -27.41 -15.66
N ILE A 8 13.53 -27.19 -14.89
CA ILE A 8 13.51 -26.37 -13.68
C ILE A 8 13.52 -24.91 -14.14
N PHE A 9 12.37 -24.23 -14.07
CA PHE A 9 12.31 -22.77 -14.19
C PHE A 9 12.75 -22.14 -12.88
N LEU A 10 14.03 -21.78 -12.78
CA LEU A 10 14.56 -20.92 -11.73
C LEU A 10 14.19 -19.47 -12.08
N PHE A 11 13.19 -18.88 -11.41
CA PHE A 11 12.94 -17.44 -11.48
C PHE A 11 13.97 -16.70 -10.61
N ALA A 12 15.10 -16.34 -11.21
CA ALA A 12 16.02 -15.35 -10.63
C ALA A 12 15.49 -13.96 -10.98
N VAL A 13 14.80 -13.32 -10.05
CA VAL A 13 14.23 -11.98 -10.25
C VAL A 13 15.26 -10.93 -9.85
N CYS A 14 15.87 -10.30 -10.85
CA CYS A 14 16.71 -9.11 -10.67
C CYS A 14 15.93 -7.87 -11.08
N PHE A 15 15.74 -6.92 -10.17
CA PHE A 15 15.08 -5.64 -10.45
C PHE A 15 16.11 -4.51 -10.56
N SER A 16 16.00 -3.72 -11.62
CA SER A 16 16.73 -2.45 -11.82
C SER A 16 15.77 -1.28 -11.69
N GLY A 17 16.20 -0.18 -11.07
CA GLY A 17 15.40 1.05 -10.87
C GLY A 17 15.12 1.86 -12.14
N ASN A 18 14.81 1.19 -13.25
CA ASN A 18 14.54 1.80 -14.54
C ASN A 18 13.02 1.75 -14.77
N SER A 19 12.29 2.87 -14.72
CA SER A 19 10.80 2.92 -14.78
C SER A 19 10.20 2.60 -16.16
N ASN A 20 10.97 2.00 -17.05
CA ASN A 20 10.52 1.66 -18.40
C ASN A 20 9.45 0.54 -18.35
N ILE A 21 8.19 0.93 -18.55
CA ILE A 21 7.01 0.05 -18.47
C ILE A 21 6.99 -1.05 -19.55
N LEU A 22 7.83 -0.94 -20.58
CA LEU A 22 7.98 -1.98 -21.60
C LEU A 22 8.97 -3.07 -21.17
N ARG A 23 9.79 -2.82 -20.15
CA ARG A 23 10.86 -3.71 -19.70
C ARG A 23 10.57 -4.38 -18.35
N ASN A 24 9.68 -3.82 -17.53
CA ASN A 24 9.42 -4.24 -16.14
C ASN A 24 8.10 -5.00 -15.92
N ALA A 25 7.60 -5.75 -16.92
CA ALA A 25 6.38 -6.56 -16.79
C ALA A 25 6.48 -7.76 -15.79
N SER A 26 7.47 -7.78 -14.90
CA SER A 26 7.66 -8.80 -13.87
C SER A 26 6.90 -8.44 -12.58
N PHE A 27 5.86 -9.21 -12.27
CA PHE A 27 5.09 -9.30 -11.01
C PHE A 27 4.35 -8.04 -10.51
N GLU A 28 4.94 -6.85 -10.62
CA GLU A 28 4.41 -5.57 -10.11
C GLU A 28 3.53 -4.84 -11.15
N GLU A 29 3.72 -5.15 -12.43
CA GLU A 29 2.88 -4.71 -13.54
C GLU A 29 2.15 -5.93 -14.13
N LYS A 30 0.96 -6.24 -13.61
CA LYS A 30 0.06 -7.13 -14.37
C LYS A 30 -0.45 -6.36 -15.58
N VAL A 31 0.29 -6.41 -16.69
CA VAL A 31 -0.27 -6.16 -18.03
C VAL A 31 -1.33 -7.24 -18.25
N ARG A 32 -2.58 -6.96 -17.87
CA ARG A 32 -3.72 -7.80 -18.24
C ARG A 32 -4.05 -7.49 -19.70
N TYR A 33 -3.67 -8.39 -20.60
CA TYR A 33 -4.23 -8.45 -21.94
C TYR A 33 -5.71 -8.79 -21.80
N TRP A 34 -6.60 -7.87 -22.15
CA TRP A 34 -8.03 -8.16 -22.24
C TRP A 34 -8.30 -8.87 -23.57
N GLU A 35 -9.02 -9.99 -23.49
CA GLU A 35 -9.30 -10.95 -24.56
C GLU A 35 -10.18 -10.42 -25.72
N SER A 36 -10.45 -9.12 -25.79
CA SER A 36 -11.44 -8.54 -26.72
C SER A 36 -10.87 -7.59 -27.78
N LEU A 37 -9.56 -7.43 -27.89
CA LEU A 37 -8.95 -6.78 -29.06
C LEU A 37 -8.39 -7.88 -29.97
N PRO A 38 -8.58 -7.80 -31.30
CA PRO A 38 -7.88 -8.69 -32.21
C PRO A 38 -6.39 -8.59 -31.87
N LYS A 39 -5.70 -9.73 -31.74
CA LYS A 39 -4.26 -9.82 -31.48
C LYS A 39 -3.54 -8.89 -32.46
N SER A 40 -3.30 -7.64 -32.07
CA SER A 40 -2.48 -6.73 -32.86
C SER A 40 -1.06 -7.27 -32.80
N GLU A 41 -0.46 -7.47 -33.97
CA GLU A 41 0.85 -8.10 -34.12
C GLU A 41 1.94 -7.17 -33.57
N PHE A 42 2.19 -7.26 -32.27
CA PHE A 42 3.39 -6.67 -31.68
C PHE A 42 4.51 -7.68 -31.71
N THR A 43 5.65 -7.23 -32.21
CA THR A 43 6.86 -8.03 -32.19
C THR A 43 7.84 -7.34 -31.25
N PRO A 44 8.20 -7.94 -30.10
CA PRO A 44 9.35 -7.50 -29.33
C PRO A 44 10.58 -7.54 -30.23
N LYS A 45 11.27 -6.42 -30.37
CA LYS A 45 12.52 -6.34 -31.13
C LYS A 45 13.68 -6.33 -30.16
N GLN A 46 14.56 -7.30 -30.32
CA GLN A 46 15.74 -7.41 -29.47
C GLN A 46 16.84 -6.48 -29.97
N LYS A 47 17.41 -5.70 -29.06
CA LYS A 47 18.55 -4.80 -29.32
C LYS A 47 18.31 -3.69 -30.37
N GLU A 48 17.06 -3.40 -30.70
CA GLU A 48 16.70 -2.32 -31.63
C GLU A 48 16.22 -1.04 -30.92
N GLY A 49 16.08 -1.11 -29.58
CA GLY A 49 15.69 0.01 -28.73
C GLY A 49 16.83 1.00 -28.46
N ILE A 50 16.54 2.00 -27.62
CA ILE A 50 17.55 2.97 -27.18
C ILE A 50 18.65 2.23 -26.41
N ASP A 51 19.90 2.55 -26.75
CA ASP A 51 21.10 1.92 -26.19
C ASP A 51 21.14 0.39 -26.39
N ALA A 52 20.69 -0.08 -27.56
CA ALA A 52 20.64 -1.49 -27.93
C ALA A 52 19.80 -2.34 -26.96
N SER A 53 18.74 -1.75 -26.43
CA SER A 53 17.77 -2.42 -25.58
C SER A 53 16.69 -3.17 -26.38
N ASN A 54 15.80 -3.87 -25.67
CA ASN A 54 14.59 -4.40 -26.27
C ASN A 54 13.54 -3.28 -26.41
N CYS A 55 12.85 -3.23 -27.56
CA CYS A 55 11.77 -2.28 -27.83
C CYS A 55 10.54 -2.96 -28.42
N LEU A 56 9.44 -2.21 -28.54
CA LEU A 56 8.18 -2.66 -29.12
C LEU A 56 8.04 -2.18 -30.56
N GLU A 57 7.74 -3.07 -31.51
CA GLU A 57 7.35 -2.69 -32.88
C GLU A 57 5.83 -2.69 -33.03
N LEU A 58 5.26 -1.54 -33.41
CA LEU A 58 3.88 -1.39 -33.89
C LEU A 58 3.88 -1.42 -35.42
N LYS A 59 3.14 -2.37 -36.00
CA LYS A 59 2.94 -2.47 -37.45
C LYS A 59 1.62 -1.82 -37.90
N LYS A 60 1.44 -1.71 -39.21
CA LYS A 60 0.25 -1.17 -39.88
C LYS A 60 -1.06 -1.58 -39.19
N GLY A 61 -1.91 -0.59 -38.91
CA GLY A 61 -3.24 -0.80 -38.33
C GLY A 61 -3.25 -1.40 -36.92
N CYS A 62 -2.08 -1.60 -36.30
CA CYS A 62 -1.99 -2.15 -34.96
C CYS A 62 -2.26 -1.06 -33.92
N VAL A 63 -3.05 -1.43 -32.92
CA VAL A 63 -3.35 -0.64 -31.74
C VAL A 63 -2.70 -1.31 -30.55
N TYR A 64 -1.67 -0.69 -29.96
CA TYR A 64 -1.10 -1.17 -28.69
C TYR A 64 -1.75 -0.43 -27.56
N GLN A 65 -2.12 -1.19 -26.54
CA GLN A 65 -2.77 -0.63 -25.39
C GLN A 65 -2.23 -1.28 -24.14
N THR A 66 -1.73 -0.45 -23.23
CA THR A 66 -1.38 -0.90 -21.90
C THR A 66 -2.22 -0.18 -20.86
N LEU A 67 -2.51 -0.90 -19.79
CA LEU A 67 -3.17 -0.35 -18.63
C LEU A 67 -2.07 0.14 -17.70
N TYR A 68 -2.01 1.44 -17.48
CA TYR A 68 -1.23 1.94 -16.36
C TYR A 68 -2.13 1.93 -15.13
N HIS A 69 -2.14 0.78 -14.47
CA HIS A 69 -2.63 0.70 -13.11
C HIS A 69 -1.49 1.12 -12.20
N SER A 70 -1.74 2.04 -11.28
CA SER A 70 -0.94 2.13 -10.06
C SER A 70 -1.24 0.89 -9.21
N TYR A 71 -0.86 -0.31 -9.67
CA TYR A 71 -0.84 -1.53 -8.85
C TYR A 71 0.40 -1.57 -7.96
N LEU A 72 0.99 -0.41 -7.70
CA LEU A 72 1.91 -0.23 -6.60
C LEU A 72 1.07 -0.19 -5.32
N TYR A 73 0.69 -1.39 -4.87
CA TYR A 73 0.18 -1.71 -3.55
C TYR A 73 -1.27 -1.32 -3.21
N PRO A 74 -1.90 -2.09 -2.31
CA PRO A 74 -2.96 -1.61 -1.40
C PRO A 74 -2.58 -0.35 -0.59
N ASP A 75 -1.39 0.23 -0.81
CA ASP A 75 -0.89 1.46 -0.17
C ASP A 75 -1.12 2.71 -1.04
N MET A 76 -1.43 2.58 -2.34
CA MET A 76 -1.73 3.73 -3.21
C MET A 76 -3.23 3.90 -3.42
N GLU A 77 -3.95 3.98 -2.31
CA GLU A 77 -5.40 4.21 -2.26
C GLU A 77 -5.81 5.64 -2.64
N THR A 78 -4.85 6.53 -2.89
CA THR A 78 -5.07 7.85 -3.52
C THR A 78 -5.46 7.62 -4.97
N GLY A 79 -6.74 7.76 -5.26
CA GLY A 79 -7.22 7.75 -6.62
C GLY A 79 -6.51 8.82 -7.46
N PRO A 80 -6.54 8.69 -8.80
CA PRO A 80 -5.88 9.62 -9.71
C PRO A 80 -6.46 11.04 -9.63
N TYR A 81 -7.73 11.18 -9.25
CA TYR A 81 -8.46 12.44 -9.22
C TYR A 81 -7.65 13.58 -8.62
N GLY A 82 -7.57 14.70 -9.32
CA GLY A 82 -6.86 15.90 -8.91
C GLY A 82 -5.37 15.88 -9.18
N ARG A 83 -4.74 14.72 -9.42
CA ARG A 83 -3.29 14.62 -9.63
C ARG A 83 -2.90 15.03 -11.05
N PHE A 84 -1.75 15.69 -11.18
CA PHE A 84 -1.12 15.84 -12.49
C PHE A 84 -0.43 14.54 -12.88
N TYR A 85 -0.46 14.22 -14.17
CA TYR A 85 0.24 13.08 -14.74
C TYR A 85 1.07 13.49 -15.95
N SER A 86 2.20 12.82 -16.13
CA SER A 86 2.96 12.82 -17.38
C SER A 86 3.11 11.40 -17.88
N PHE A 87 2.86 11.23 -19.17
CA PHE A 87 3.17 10.04 -19.92
C PHE A 87 4.15 10.41 -21.03
N SER A 88 5.34 9.81 -21.01
CA SER A 88 6.35 10.05 -22.03
C SER A 88 6.89 8.75 -22.59
N PHE A 89 7.35 8.78 -23.83
CA PHE A 89 8.01 7.65 -24.48
C PHE A 89 8.88 8.14 -25.63
N MET A 90 9.71 7.24 -26.15
CA MET A 90 10.53 7.48 -27.32
C MET A 90 9.98 6.65 -28.48
N ALA A 91 9.87 7.24 -29.67
CA ALA A 91 9.53 6.47 -30.87
C ALA A 91 10.33 6.90 -32.10
N LYS A 92 10.53 5.95 -33.03
CA LYS A 92 11.02 6.17 -34.39
C LYS A 92 10.27 5.27 -35.37
N GLY A 93 10.28 5.57 -36.66
CA GLY A 93 9.65 4.74 -37.68
C GLY A 93 9.24 5.54 -38.91
N LYS A 94 8.13 5.15 -39.53
CA LYS A 94 7.59 5.79 -40.74
C LYS A 94 6.09 6.03 -40.57
N GLY A 95 5.60 7.16 -41.08
CA GLY A 95 4.19 7.51 -41.06
C GLY A 95 3.81 8.26 -39.78
N LYS A 96 2.52 8.23 -39.44
CA LYS A 96 1.98 8.95 -38.28
C LYS A 96 1.77 8.02 -37.10
N LEU A 97 2.14 8.49 -35.92
CA LEU A 97 1.82 7.87 -34.64
C LEU A 97 0.76 8.71 -33.93
N GLU A 98 -0.36 8.08 -33.65
CA GLU A 98 -1.37 8.55 -32.71
C GLU A 98 -1.09 7.94 -31.34
N PHE A 99 -1.15 8.76 -30.31
CA PHE A 99 -1.00 8.30 -28.94
C PHE A 99 -1.95 9.06 -28.03
N LYS A 100 -2.53 8.35 -27.07
CA LYS A 100 -3.53 8.90 -26.17
C LYS A 100 -3.41 8.38 -24.76
N VAL A 101 -3.78 9.23 -23.82
CA VAL A 101 -4.06 8.87 -22.43
C VAL A 101 -5.56 9.03 -22.22
N ALA A 102 -6.22 7.99 -21.72
CA ALA A 102 -7.63 7.99 -21.37
C ALA A 102 -7.80 7.67 -19.88
N GLU A 103 -8.73 8.36 -19.23
CA GLU A 103 -9.16 8.01 -17.89
C GLU A 103 -10.08 6.79 -17.96
N PHE A 104 -9.84 5.81 -17.10
CA PHE A 104 -10.65 4.60 -17.04
C PHE A 104 -11.30 4.47 -15.67
N SER A 105 -12.61 4.59 -15.66
CA SER A 105 -13.39 4.84 -14.46
C SER A 105 -14.43 3.76 -14.24
N LYS A 106 -14.90 3.60 -13.01
CA LYS A 106 -16.05 2.75 -12.69
C LYS A 106 -17.30 3.60 -12.55
N ASP A 107 -18.39 3.23 -13.22
CA ASP A 107 -19.68 3.86 -12.96
C ASP A 107 -20.28 3.41 -11.61
N GLU A 108 -21.45 3.93 -11.27
CA GLU A 108 -22.19 3.62 -10.04
C GLU A 108 -22.48 2.12 -9.86
N LYS A 109 -22.53 1.37 -10.97
CA LYS A 109 -22.77 -0.09 -10.98
C LYS A 109 -21.46 -0.87 -10.99
N GLY A 110 -20.33 -0.20 -10.83
CA GLY A 110 -18.98 -0.79 -10.89
C GLY A 110 -18.53 -1.18 -12.30
N LYS A 111 -19.28 -0.81 -13.34
CA LYS A 111 -18.92 -1.11 -14.73
C LYS A 111 -17.92 -0.10 -15.23
N TYR A 112 -16.90 -0.58 -15.93
CA TYR A 112 -15.87 0.30 -16.45
C TYR A 112 -16.35 1.16 -17.64
N LYS A 113 -15.91 2.42 -17.66
CA LYS A 113 -16.14 3.43 -18.70
C LYS A 113 -14.84 4.12 -19.08
N TYR A 114 -14.79 4.59 -20.32
CA TYR A 114 -13.72 5.45 -20.83
C TYR A 114 -14.16 6.90 -20.72
N ASN A 115 -13.34 7.71 -20.08
CA ASN A 115 -13.52 9.14 -19.94
C ASN A 115 -12.31 9.88 -20.54
N ASP A 116 -12.45 11.19 -20.72
CA ASP A 116 -11.44 12.18 -21.15
C ASP A 116 -10.22 11.61 -21.87
N VAL A 117 -10.26 11.73 -23.21
CA VAL A 117 -9.18 11.26 -24.09
C VAL A 117 -8.32 12.44 -24.48
N THR A 118 -7.09 12.49 -23.97
CA THR A 118 -6.08 13.38 -24.53
C THR A 118 -5.38 12.67 -25.68
N LEU A 119 -5.68 13.06 -26.92
CA LEU A 119 -5.10 12.52 -28.14
C LEU A 119 -4.02 13.46 -28.68
N LYS A 120 -2.88 12.90 -29.07
CA LYS A 120 -1.86 13.57 -29.88
C LYS A 120 -1.54 12.74 -31.11
N THR A 121 -1.15 13.43 -32.17
CA THR A 121 -0.65 12.82 -33.41
C THR A 121 0.70 13.44 -33.72
N ALA A 122 1.65 12.61 -34.14
CA ALA A 122 2.98 13.06 -34.55
C ALA A 122 3.47 12.31 -35.78
N GLU A 123 4.27 12.99 -36.60
CA GLU A 123 5.02 12.36 -37.69
C GLU A 123 6.26 11.64 -37.13
N LEU A 124 6.45 10.41 -37.57
CA LEU A 124 7.62 9.60 -37.23
C LEU A 124 8.77 9.85 -38.22
N SER A 125 9.98 9.84 -37.69
CA SER A 125 11.23 9.84 -38.45
C SER A 125 12.05 8.58 -38.16
N ASP A 126 13.11 8.37 -38.92
CA ASP A 126 14.10 7.31 -38.70
C ASP A 126 14.94 7.51 -37.41
N LYS A 127 14.83 8.67 -36.77
CA LYS A 127 15.49 9.01 -35.50
C LYS A 127 14.54 8.86 -34.32
N TRP A 128 15.11 8.51 -33.16
CA TRP A 128 14.38 8.48 -31.91
C TRP A 128 13.91 9.89 -31.51
N GLN A 129 12.61 10.05 -31.33
CA GLN A 129 11.96 11.29 -30.92
C GLN A 129 11.24 11.07 -29.58
N LYS A 130 11.31 12.06 -28.68
CA LYS A 130 10.56 12.05 -27.42
C LYS A 130 9.15 12.57 -27.66
N PHE A 131 8.17 11.86 -27.14
CA PHE A 131 6.77 12.25 -27.13
C PHE A 131 6.25 12.30 -25.71
N GLU A 132 5.37 13.26 -25.41
CA GLU A 132 4.85 13.47 -24.06
C GLU A 132 3.41 13.97 -24.06
N ILE A 133 2.60 13.43 -23.14
CA ILE A 133 1.27 13.92 -22.78
C ILE A 133 1.29 14.24 -21.29
N THR A 134 0.93 15.47 -20.96
CA THR A 134 0.67 15.90 -19.58
C THR A 134 -0.80 16.22 -19.42
N GLY A 135 -1.36 15.92 -18.26
CA GLY A 135 -2.74 16.24 -17.94
C GLY A 135 -3.00 16.24 -16.44
N GLN A 136 -4.27 16.38 -16.08
CA GLN A 136 -4.76 16.25 -14.72
C GLN A 136 -5.93 15.29 -14.73
N ALA A 137 -5.97 14.36 -13.77
CA ALA A 137 -7.10 13.44 -13.70
C ALA A 137 -8.33 14.17 -13.15
N LYS A 138 -9.44 14.15 -13.89
CA LYS A 138 -10.63 14.95 -13.57
C LYS A 138 -11.80 14.11 -13.07
N ASP A 139 -11.85 12.83 -13.40
CA ASP A 139 -12.94 11.99 -12.94
C ASP A 139 -12.65 11.45 -11.52
N PRO A 140 -13.48 11.77 -10.52
CA PRO A 140 -13.36 11.20 -9.18
C PRO A 140 -13.44 9.67 -9.16
N ARG A 141 -14.07 9.06 -10.18
CA ARG A 141 -14.20 7.61 -10.35
C ARG A 141 -13.07 6.99 -11.18
N CYS A 142 -12.10 7.79 -11.64
CA CYS A 142 -10.94 7.28 -12.36
C CYS A 142 -10.22 6.25 -11.50
N VAL A 143 -10.07 5.04 -12.02
CA VAL A 143 -9.37 3.95 -11.33
C VAL A 143 -7.93 3.87 -11.84
N TYR A 144 -7.73 4.12 -13.14
CA TYR A 144 -6.42 4.10 -13.78
C TYR A 144 -6.40 4.87 -15.09
N HIS A 145 -5.19 5.16 -15.55
CA HIS A 145 -4.97 5.72 -16.88
C HIS A 145 -4.68 4.60 -17.88
N ARG A 146 -5.26 4.72 -19.06
CA ARG A 146 -5.02 3.81 -20.17
C ARG A 146 -4.25 4.56 -21.24
N VAL A 147 -3.08 4.06 -21.59
CA VAL A 147 -2.27 4.63 -22.67
C VAL A 147 -2.39 3.75 -23.90
N LEU A 148 -2.55 4.40 -25.05
CA LEU A 148 -2.73 3.73 -26.32
C LEU A 148 -1.85 4.39 -27.37
N TRP A 149 -1.25 3.56 -28.21
CA TRP A 149 -0.50 3.97 -29.40
C TRP A 149 -1.09 3.29 -30.63
N GLN A 150 -1.15 4.02 -31.73
CA GLN A 150 -1.69 3.54 -32.99
C GLN A 150 -0.95 4.21 -34.16
N THR A 151 -0.49 3.42 -35.11
CA THR A 151 0.05 3.97 -36.38
C THR A 151 -1.07 4.10 -37.41
N SER A 152 -1.06 5.17 -38.21
CA SER A 152 -1.98 5.33 -39.35
C SER A 152 -1.28 5.16 -40.71
N GLY A 153 -2.01 4.65 -41.71
CA GLY A 153 -1.48 4.32 -43.03
C GLY A 153 -0.55 3.11 -43.05
N ASP A 154 0.36 3.04 -44.04
CA ASP A 154 1.39 2.00 -44.20
C ASP A 154 2.63 2.22 -43.30
N GLY A 155 2.45 2.95 -42.20
CA GLY A 155 3.51 3.26 -41.25
C GLY A 155 3.86 2.13 -40.28
N TYR A 156 4.98 2.29 -39.59
CA TYR A 156 5.38 1.47 -38.45
C TYR A 156 6.06 2.34 -37.40
N ALA A 157 6.06 1.91 -36.14
CA ALA A 157 6.72 2.59 -35.04
C ALA A 157 7.51 1.60 -34.17
N LEU A 158 8.76 1.92 -33.86
CA LEU A 158 9.51 1.33 -32.76
C LEU A 158 9.34 2.23 -31.54
N ILE A 159 8.96 1.66 -30.40
CA ILE A 159 8.66 2.36 -29.15
C ILE A 159 9.54 1.82 -28.04
N ASP A 160 10.19 2.73 -27.30
CA ASP A 160 11.00 2.42 -26.12
C ASP A 160 10.89 3.54 -25.08
N GLY A 161 11.44 3.33 -23.90
CA GLY A 161 11.57 4.36 -22.85
C GLY A 161 10.22 4.90 -22.38
N ALA A 162 9.17 4.08 -22.40
CA ALA A 162 7.85 4.53 -21.97
C ALA A 162 7.80 4.64 -20.44
N ASP A 163 7.35 5.79 -19.95
CA ASP A 163 7.28 6.15 -18.55
C ASP A 163 5.94 6.86 -18.26
N PHE A 164 5.28 6.48 -17.18
CA PHE A 164 4.10 7.16 -16.68
C PHE A 164 4.31 7.48 -15.21
N HIS A 165 4.14 8.73 -14.83
CA HIS A 165 4.21 9.11 -13.43
C HIS A 165 3.21 10.21 -13.09
N TYR A 166 2.78 10.21 -11.83
CA TYR A 166 2.06 11.35 -11.26
C TYR A 166 3.06 12.34 -10.69
N PHE A 167 2.76 13.62 -10.82
CA PHE A 167 3.54 14.69 -10.22
C PHE A 167 2.62 15.73 -9.59
N GLN A 168 3.22 16.62 -8.82
CA GLN A 168 2.59 17.78 -8.23
C GLN A 168 3.49 18.99 -8.47
N SER A 169 2.93 20.20 -8.35
CA SER A 169 3.71 21.43 -8.37
C SER A 169 4.80 21.39 -7.30
N PRO A 170 6.04 21.81 -7.63
CA PRO A 170 7.14 21.78 -6.69
C PRO A 170 6.84 22.68 -5.49
N ASP A 171 7.41 22.30 -4.34
CA ASP A 171 7.31 23.02 -3.05
C ASP A 171 5.90 23.15 -2.44
N CYS A 172 4.88 22.54 -3.05
CA CYS A 172 3.54 22.46 -2.50
C CYS A 172 3.44 21.34 -1.45
N LYS A 173 2.82 21.64 -0.31
CA LYS A 173 2.54 20.69 0.78
C LYS A 173 1.10 20.82 1.25
N MET A 174 0.45 19.68 1.43
CA MET A 174 -0.88 19.55 2.02
C MET A 174 -0.78 18.73 3.30
N GLY A 175 -1.22 19.30 4.41
CA GLY A 175 -1.49 18.60 5.66
C GLY A 175 -2.98 18.32 5.81
N ILE A 176 -3.34 17.22 6.44
CA ILE A 176 -4.73 16.92 6.81
C ILE A 176 -4.77 16.37 8.22
N GLU A 177 -5.70 16.89 9.02
CA GLU A 177 -6.01 16.35 10.33
C GLU A 177 -7.53 16.08 10.49
N PRO A 178 -7.90 14.92 11.04
CA PRO A 178 -7.03 13.79 11.36
C PRO A 178 -6.62 13.00 10.10
N GLN A 179 -5.42 12.41 10.10
CA GLN A 179 -4.94 11.57 8.99
C GLN A 179 -5.70 10.23 8.84
N CYS A 180 -6.38 9.81 9.89
CA CYS A 180 -7.26 8.65 9.97
C CYS A 180 -8.34 8.99 11.00
N ALA A 181 -9.60 8.62 10.77
CA ALA A 181 -10.65 8.75 11.79
C ALA A 181 -11.42 7.46 11.95
N VAL A 182 -11.73 7.06 13.19
CA VAL A 182 -12.65 5.94 13.45
C VAL A 182 -13.98 6.50 13.93
N ALA A 183 -15.07 6.13 13.28
CA ALA A 183 -16.38 6.73 13.50
C ALA A 183 -17.49 5.69 13.64
N ALA A 184 -18.57 6.06 14.35
CA ALA A 184 -19.85 5.38 14.24
C ALA A 184 -20.73 6.12 13.22
N LYS A 185 -21.83 5.47 12.81
CA LYS A 185 -22.89 6.14 12.05
C LYS A 185 -23.45 7.31 12.85
N GLY A 186 -23.84 8.38 12.17
CA GLY A 186 -24.34 9.61 12.80
C GLY A 186 -23.24 10.53 13.35
N ASN A 187 -22.02 10.03 13.61
CA ASN A 187 -20.93 10.85 14.12
C ASN A 187 -20.54 11.97 13.15
N GLU A 188 -20.02 13.05 13.72
CA GLU A 188 -19.38 14.14 12.99
C GLU A 188 -17.87 14.05 13.10
N ILE A 189 -17.18 14.22 11.97
CA ILE A 189 -15.73 14.20 11.86
C ILE A 189 -15.26 15.57 11.39
N PRO A 190 -14.60 16.37 12.25
CA PRO A 190 -13.96 17.61 11.81
C PRO A 190 -12.72 17.26 10.98
N LEU A 191 -12.65 17.83 9.79
CA LEU A 191 -11.48 17.80 8.92
C LEU A 191 -10.87 19.19 8.83
N GLU A 192 -9.56 19.25 9.01
CA GLU A 192 -8.74 20.42 8.76
C GLU A 192 -7.73 20.09 7.67
N VAL A 193 -7.70 20.90 6.60
CA VAL A 193 -6.74 20.80 5.51
C VAL A 193 -5.88 22.04 5.52
N SER A 194 -4.57 21.88 5.58
CA SER A 194 -3.62 22.99 5.47
C SER A 194 -2.86 22.92 4.16
N PHE A 195 -2.69 24.06 3.49
CA PHE A 195 -1.96 24.16 2.23
C PHE A 195 -0.88 25.24 2.29
N HIS A 196 0.34 24.83 1.94
CA HIS A 196 1.52 25.68 1.96
C HIS A 196 2.33 25.52 0.68
N LYS A 197 2.94 26.60 0.22
CA LYS A 197 3.94 26.61 -0.86
C LYS A 197 5.23 27.23 -0.33
N LYS A 198 6.35 26.50 -0.41
CA LYS A 198 7.64 26.91 0.19
C LYS A 198 7.50 27.30 1.67
N SER A 199 6.69 26.55 2.41
CA SER A 199 6.34 26.79 3.82
C SER A 199 5.56 28.08 4.10
N ILE A 200 5.07 28.77 3.06
CA ILE A 200 4.21 29.95 3.20
C ILE A 200 2.75 29.49 3.04
N PRO A 201 1.84 29.85 3.95
CA PRO A 201 0.42 29.61 3.78
C PRO A 201 -0.12 30.17 2.47
N CYS A 202 -0.98 29.42 1.78
CA CYS A 202 -1.59 29.85 0.53
C CYS A 202 -3.07 30.16 0.76
N PRO A 203 -3.46 31.43 0.96
CA PRO A 203 -4.84 31.80 1.20
C PRO A 203 -5.68 31.80 -0.08
N GLU A 204 -7.01 31.69 0.07
CA GLU A 204 -7.99 31.71 -1.02
C GLU A 204 -7.81 30.61 -2.09
N GLU A 205 -7.02 29.56 -1.79
CA GLU A 205 -6.83 28.44 -2.71
C GLU A 205 -8.03 27.50 -2.70
N ASN A 206 -8.45 27.12 -3.91
CA ASN A 206 -9.57 26.22 -4.09
C ASN A 206 -9.22 24.81 -3.65
N ILE A 207 -10.10 24.19 -2.88
CA ILE A 207 -10.02 22.79 -2.46
C ILE A 207 -11.23 22.06 -3.00
N ASP A 208 -10.98 20.94 -3.69
CA ASP A 208 -12.00 19.97 -4.04
C ASP A 208 -11.99 18.82 -3.04
N ILE A 209 -13.18 18.41 -2.59
CA ILE A 209 -13.37 17.31 -1.64
C ILE A 209 -14.34 16.32 -2.24
N ILE A 210 -13.85 15.11 -2.46
CA ILE A 210 -14.63 14.01 -2.98
C ILE A 210 -14.84 13.00 -1.87
N VAL A 211 -16.09 12.84 -1.46
CA VAL A 211 -16.49 11.88 -0.45
C VAL A 211 -17.05 10.65 -1.16
N PHE A 212 -16.42 9.50 -0.92
CA PHE A 212 -16.86 8.18 -1.37
C PHE A 212 -17.49 7.47 -0.18
N ASP A 213 -18.71 6.95 -0.37
CA ASP A 213 -19.50 6.25 0.65
C ASP A 213 -19.10 4.77 0.88
N SER A 214 -17.91 4.40 0.41
CA SER A 214 -17.31 3.10 0.66
C SER A 214 -15.79 3.21 0.75
N LEU A 215 -15.22 2.31 1.56
CA LEU A 215 -13.80 2.02 1.58
C LEU A 215 -13.37 1.05 0.45
N LYS A 216 -14.31 0.37 -0.19
CA LYS A 216 -14.07 -0.60 -1.26
C LYS A 216 -14.28 0.04 -2.63
N GLU A 217 -13.16 0.30 -3.30
CA GLU A 217 -13.09 0.74 -4.70
C GLU A 217 -13.92 2.02 -5.00
N PHE A 218 -13.85 2.50 -6.24
CA PHE A 218 -14.55 3.70 -6.73
C PHE A 218 -16.07 3.48 -6.95
N GLY A 219 -16.67 2.59 -6.16
CA GLY A 219 -18.10 2.30 -6.18
C GLY A 219 -18.88 3.20 -5.21
N GLY A 220 -20.20 3.20 -5.34
CA GLY A 220 -21.11 3.90 -4.43
C GLY A 220 -21.38 5.38 -4.76
N GLU A 221 -22.09 6.06 -3.86
CA GLU A 221 -22.45 7.48 -3.97
C GLU A 221 -21.22 8.37 -3.76
N ILE A 222 -21.11 9.39 -4.61
CA ILE A 222 -20.04 10.38 -4.52
C ILE A 222 -20.66 11.73 -4.22
N LYS A 223 -20.20 12.36 -3.14
CA LYS A 223 -20.51 13.75 -2.84
C LYS A 223 -19.29 14.61 -3.10
N THR A 224 -19.46 15.60 -3.97
CA THR A 224 -18.45 16.64 -4.21
C THR A 224 -18.77 17.86 -3.36
N LEU A 225 -17.78 18.30 -2.58
CA LEU A 225 -17.79 19.58 -1.91
C LEU A 225 -16.61 20.41 -2.44
N SER A 226 -16.72 21.73 -2.35
CA SER A 226 -15.61 22.62 -2.66
C SER A 226 -15.56 23.75 -1.63
N GLY A 227 -14.38 24.33 -1.47
CA GLY A 227 -14.16 25.42 -0.55
C GLY A 227 -12.86 26.14 -0.84
N LYS A 228 -12.51 27.07 0.05
CA LYS A 228 -11.26 27.82 -0.02
C LYS A 228 -10.54 27.85 1.31
N THR A 229 -9.22 27.84 1.26
CA THR A 229 -8.39 28.09 2.43
C THR A 229 -8.55 29.52 2.94
N ASP A 230 -8.52 29.70 4.25
CA ASP A 230 -8.50 30.99 4.93
C ASP A 230 -7.14 31.71 4.82
N LYS A 231 -6.98 32.81 5.56
CA LYS A 231 -5.74 33.61 5.58
C LYS A 231 -4.52 32.83 6.08
N GLN A 232 -4.72 31.74 6.81
CA GLN A 232 -3.70 30.85 7.34
C GLN A 232 -3.46 29.64 6.43
N GLY A 233 -4.06 29.62 5.24
CA GLY A 233 -3.94 28.48 4.33
C GLY A 233 -4.70 27.26 4.83
N ILE A 234 -5.69 27.43 5.71
CA ILE A 234 -6.43 26.35 6.36
C ILE A 234 -7.88 26.32 5.83
N PHE A 235 -8.38 25.13 5.55
CA PHE A 235 -9.77 24.88 5.23
C PHE A 235 -10.35 23.90 6.25
N LYS A 236 -11.56 24.19 6.74
CA LYS A 236 -12.25 23.38 7.75
C LYS A 236 -13.58 22.88 7.21
N GLN A 237 -13.84 21.59 7.39
CA GLN A 237 -15.11 20.96 7.02
C GLN A 237 -15.48 19.91 8.06
N THR A 238 -16.72 19.96 8.53
CA THR A 238 -17.28 18.85 9.33
C THR A 238 -18.01 17.89 8.39
N LEU A 239 -17.64 16.61 8.41
CA LEU A 239 -18.33 15.56 7.69
C LEU A 239 -19.22 14.78 8.64
N LYS A 240 -20.50 14.63 8.29
CA LYS A 240 -21.43 13.75 9.00
C LYS A 240 -21.43 12.37 8.37
N ILE A 241 -21.24 11.33 9.18
CA ILE A 241 -21.36 9.94 8.74
C ILE A 241 -22.85 9.61 8.58
N PRO A 242 -23.33 9.24 7.38
CA PRO A 242 -24.75 8.97 7.16
C PRO A 242 -25.28 7.80 8.02
N GLU A 243 -26.56 7.85 8.40
CA GLU A 243 -27.20 6.77 9.17
C GLU A 243 -27.40 5.50 8.32
N ASN A 244 -27.74 5.69 7.04
CA ASN A 244 -27.96 4.65 6.05
C ASN A 244 -26.66 4.11 5.42
N PHE A 245 -25.51 4.49 5.96
CA PHE A 245 -24.20 4.23 5.36
C PHE A 245 -23.85 2.74 5.27
N SER A 246 -23.13 2.37 4.20
CA SER A 246 -22.64 1.01 3.99
C SER A 246 -21.57 0.65 5.05
N SER A 247 -21.47 -0.63 5.42
CA SER A 247 -20.81 -1.02 6.68
C SER A 247 -19.27 -1.03 6.67
N ASP A 248 -18.60 -0.65 5.58
CA ASP A 248 -17.13 -0.73 5.52
C ASP A 248 -16.40 0.58 5.86
N GLY A 249 -16.92 1.75 5.48
CA GLY A 249 -16.38 3.05 5.90
C GLY A 249 -16.38 4.09 4.77
N MET A 250 -15.84 5.28 5.01
CA MET A 250 -15.84 6.40 4.07
C MET A 250 -14.42 6.73 3.63
N ARG A 251 -14.22 7.04 2.34
CA ARG A 251 -12.97 7.62 1.85
C ARG A 251 -13.23 9.07 1.45
N VAL A 252 -12.36 9.97 1.89
CA VAL A 252 -12.42 11.39 1.53
C VAL A 252 -11.13 11.73 0.79
N THR A 253 -11.24 12.12 -0.48
CA THR A 253 -10.11 12.60 -1.27
C THR A 253 -10.16 14.12 -1.33
N MET A 254 -9.10 14.77 -0.91
CA MET A 254 -8.90 16.21 -1.01
C MET A 254 -7.87 16.52 -2.08
N SER A 255 -8.13 17.54 -2.88
CA SER A 255 -7.27 18.00 -3.98
C SER A 255 -7.14 19.51 -3.96
N ILE A 256 -5.94 20.02 -4.24
CA ILE A 256 -5.74 21.43 -4.64
C ILE A 256 -5.50 21.44 -6.15
N PRO A 257 -6.54 21.73 -6.97
CA PRO A 257 -6.49 21.51 -8.42
C PRO A 257 -5.30 22.19 -9.12
N ASN A 258 -4.95 23.42 -8.70
CA ASN A 258 -3.87 24.19 -9.31
C ASN A 258 -2.47 23.66 -9.01
N SER A 259 -2.32 22.73 -8.06
CA SER A 259 -1.02 22.17 -7.67
C SER A 259 -0.89 20.67 -7.93
N GLY A 260 -1.98 19.98 -8.26
CA GLY A 260 -1.95 18.53 -8.47
C GLY A 260 -1.71 17.71 -7.19
N ILE A 261 -1.65 18.35 -6.02
CA ILE A 261 -1.47 17.65 -4.75
C ILE A 261 -2.81 17.07 -4.29
N THR A 262 -2.79 15.81 -3.91
CA THR A 262 -3.97 15.11 -3.42
C THR A 262 -3.62 14.27 -2.21
N LYS A 263 -4.60 14.10 -1.34
CA LYS A 263 -4.47 13.28 -0.14
C LYS A 263 -5.81 12.64 0.17
N ASN A 264 -5.76 11.52 0.89
CA ASN A 264 -6.94 10.87 1.40
C ASN A 264 -6.99 10.91 2.91
N VAL A 265 -8.21 10.95 3.43
CA VAL A 265 -8.54 10.48 4.76
C VAL A 265 -9.47 9.29 4.62
N PHE A 266 -9.17 8.24 5.37
CA PHE A 266 -10.02 7.07 5.48
C PHE A 266 -10.72 7.10 6.82
N ILE A 267 -12.01 6.78 6.79
CA ILE A 267 -12.87 6.80 7.94
C ILE A 267 -13.56 5.44 8.07
N PRO A 268 -12.87 4.43 8.63
CA PRO A 268 -13.50 3.18 9.02
C PRO A 268 -14.68 3.42 9.94
N VAL A 269 -15.82 2.80 9.60
CA VAL A 269 -17.07 2.93 10.36
C VAL A 269 -17.37 1.62 11.08
N PHE A 270 -17.56 1.68 12.39
CA PHE A 270 -17.91 0.51 13.23
C PHE A 270 -19.15 0.78 14.09
N PRO A 271 -19.80 -0.26 14.63
CA PRO A 271 -20.84 -0.09 15.63
C PRO A 271 -20.35 0.75 16.83
N GLU A 272 -21.22 1.61 17.36
CA GLU A 272 -20.86 2.54 18.44
C GLU A 272 -20.32 1.79 19.67
N GLU A 273 -20.94 0.66 20.04
CA GLU A 273 -20.49 -0.16 21.17
C GLU A 273 -19.05 -0.67 20.98
N GLU A 274 -18.68 -1.08 19.76
CA GLU A 274 -17.32 -1.56 19.50
C GLU A 274 -16.29 -0.43 19.65
N ILE A 275 -16.66 0.79 19.29
CA ILE A 275 -15.81 1.99 19.41
C ILE A 275 -15.73 2.45 20.86
N LYS A 276 -16.83 2.36 21.62
CA LYS A 276 -16.94 2.84 23.00
C LYS A 276 -15.88 2.23 23.90
N GLU A 277 -15.70 0.91 23.90
CA GLU A 277 -14.68 0.24 24.71
C GLU A 277 -13.27 0.77 24.41
N THR A 278 -12.96 0.97 23.13
CA THR A 278 -11.65 1.46 22.68
C THR A 278 -11.43 2.91 23.10
N ASN A 279 -12.46 3.75 22.99
CA ASN A 279 -12.45 5.13 23.49
C ASN A 279 -12.23 5.18 25.00
N GLU A 280 -12.91 4.32 25.77
CA GLU A 280 -12.75 4.25 27.22
C GLU A 280 -11.34 3.82 27.63
N ALA A 281 -10.74 2.89 26.90
CA ALA A 281 -9.35 2.49 27.13
C ALA A 281 -8.37 3.61 26.73
N ALA A 282 -8.55 4.22 25.56
CA ALA A 282 -7.68 5.27 25.05
C ALA A 282 -7.73 6.56 25.88
N SER A 283 -8.91 6.95 26.39
CA SER A 283 -9.09 8.16 27.20
C SER A 283 -8.33 8.12 28.54
N LYS A 284 -8.02 6.91 29.02
CA LYS A 284 -7.25 6.65 30.23
C LYS A 284 -5.74 6.69 29.99
N ILE A 285 -5.28 6.71 28.73
CA ILE A 285 -3.86 6.87 28.40
C ILE A 285 -3.53 8.37 28.45
N LYS A 286 -2.68 8.77 29.40
CA LYS A 286 -2.20 10.14 29.53
C LYS A 286 -0.73 10.23 29.10
N LEU A 287 -0.48 10.98 28.03
CA LEU A 287 0.87 11.22 27.52
C LEU A 287 1.43 12.49 28.16
N GLY A 288 2.36 12.30 29.11
CA GLY A 288 3.10 13.40 29.75
C GLY A 288 4.09 14.10 28.82
N LYS A 289 4.58 13.40 27.78
CA LYS A 289 5.48 13.91 26.74
C LYS A 289 5.05 13.40 25.36
N PRO A 290 5.54 14.01 24.25
CA PRO A 290 5.37 13.45 22.92
C PRO A 290 5.88 12.00 22.86
N LEU A 291 5.10 11.15 22.21
CA LEU A 291 5.34 9.74 21.99
C LEU A 291 5.61 9.50 20.51
N PHE A 292 6.75 8.90 20.18
CA PHE A 292 7.05 8.43 18.84
C PHE A 292 7.06 6.89 18.77
N ILE A 293 6.18 6.32 17.95
CA ILE A 293 6.03 4.87 17.77
C ILE A 293 6.64 4.45 16.44
N LEU A 294 7.49 3.42 16.45
CA LEU A 294 7.97 2.75 15.24
C LEU A 294 7.28 1.40 15.08
N TYR A 295 6.73 1.14 13.89
CA TYR A 295 6.21 -0.18 13.51
C TYR A 295 7.16 -0.86 12.52
N LEU A 296 7.63 -2.04 12.88
CA LEU A 296 8.30 -3.00 12.00
C LEU A 296 7.32 -4.16 11.76
N GLY A 297 7.13 -4.55 10.50
CA GLY A 297 6.20 -5.62 10.19
C GLY A 297 6.15 -5.96 8.70
N ASP A 298 5.18 -6.78 8.35
CA ASP A 298 4.98 -7.27 6.98
C ASP A 298 3.74 -6.64 6.32
N SER A 299 3.08 -7.37 5.41
CA SER A 299 1.89 -6.88 4.72
C SER A 299 0.71 -6.59 5.65
N LEU A 300 0.63 -7.20 6.84
CA LEU A 300 -0.43 -6.90 7.81
C LEU A 300 -0.28 -5.50 8.41
N SER A 301 0.95 -5.03 8.51
CA SER A 301 1.31 -3.69 9.01
C SER A 301 1.44 -2.67 7.90
N ASP A 302 1.84 -3.12 6.70
CA ASP A 302 2.07 -2.26 5.56
C ASP A 302 0.76 -1.90 4.87
N TYR A 303 -0.07 -2.88 4.49
CA TYR A 303 -1.25 -2.63 3.66
C TYR A 303 -2.27 -1.71 4.34
N PHE A 304 -3.07 -1.02 3.52
CA PHE A 304 -4.13 -0.14 3.96
C PHE A 304 -3.62 1.03 4.82
N ARG A 305 -2.41 1.56 4.54
CA ARG A 305 -1.87 2.75 5.25
C ARG A 305 -2.88 3.89 5.24
N GLY A 306 -3.09 4.52 6.39
CA GLY A 306 -4.13 5.53 6.59
C GLY A 306 -5.42 4.96 7.17
N ARG A 307 -5.61 3.64 7.16
CA ARG A 307 -6.75 2.94 7.80
C ARG A 307 -6.39 1.60 8.43
N ASN A 308 -5.12 1.23 8.47
CA ASN A 308 -4.68 0.02 9.16
C ASN A 308 -4.54 0.26 10.67
N TYR A 309 -4.20 -0.79 11.40
CA TYR A 309 -4.16 -0.74 12.86
C TYR A 309 -3.17 0.32 13.41
N ALA A 310 -2.08 0.62 12.69
CA ALA A 310 -1.11 1.63 13.10
C ALA A 310 -1.73 3.03 13.02
N SER A 311 -2.41 3.33 11.90
CA SER A 311 -3.15 4.58 11.72
C SER A 311 -4.30 4.74 12.73
N MET A 312 -5.08 3.68 12.95
CA MET A 312 -6.18 3.70 13.92
C MET A 312 -5.66 3.86 15.36
N THR A 313 -4.55 3.21 15.73
CA THR A 313 -3.91 3.39 17.05
C THR A 313 -3.51 4.84 17.26
N ASN A 314 -2.86 5.46 16.27
CA ASN A 314 -2.47 6.86 16.33
C ASN A 314 -3.69 7.80 16.45
N TYR A 315 -4.79 7.50 15.77
CA TYR A 315 -6.05 8.23 15.91
C TYR A 315 -6.57 8.21 17.35
N PHE A 316 -6.70 7.02 17.96
CA PHE A 316 -7.21 6.91 19.33
C PHE A 316 -6.31 7.59 20.37
N LEU A 317 -4.97 7.51 20.19
CA LEU A 317 -4.03 8.19 21.06
C LEU A 317 -4.20 9.72 20.98
N ASN A 318 -4.19 10.28 19.76
CA ASN A 318 -4.30 11.74 19.56
C ASN A 318 -5.69 12.30 19.87
N LYS A 319 -6.74 11.49 19.78
CA LYS A 319 -8.10 11.90 20.18
C LYS A 319 -8.17 12.37 21.64
N TYR A 320 -7.33 11.80 22.52
CA TYR A 320 -7.28 12.13 23.95
C TYR A 320 -5.94 12.75 24.39
N ASN A 321 -4.99 12.85 23.46
CA ASN A 321 -3.65 13.42 23.67
C ASN A 321 -3.24 14.19 22.41
N THR A 322 -4.00 15.23 22.06
CA THR A 322 -3.84 16.01 20.82
C THR A 322 -2.38 16.39 20.58
N ASP A 323 -1.88 16.06 19.38
CA ASP A 323 -0.52 16.32 18.89
C ASP A 323 0.62 15.72 19.73
N LYS A 324 0.32 14.78 20.62
CA LYS A 324 1.32 14.11 21.46
C LYS A 324 1.70 12.72 20.98
N ALA A 325 0.99 12.13 20.02
CA ALA A 325 1.38 10.84 19.45
C ALA A 325 1.70 10.98 17.97
N SER A 326 2.83 10.41 17.57
CA SER A 326 3.23 10.31 16.16
C SER A 326 3.84 8.94 15.92
N PHE A 327 3.90 8.53 14.66
CA PHE A 327 4.44 7.22 14.33
C PHE A 327 5.15 7.19 12.98
N LYS A 328 6.01 6.18 12.83
CA LYS A 328 6.55 5.74 11.54
C LYS A 328 6.18 4.29 11.32
N ASN A 329 5.53 4.04 10.20
CA ASN A 329 5.26 2.69 9.73
C ASN A 329 6.32 2.28 8.70
N ALA A 330 7.32 1.52 9.14
CA ALA A 330 8.41 1.01 8.31
C ALA A 330 8.18 -0.43 7.86
N ALA A 331 6.97 -0.99 8.05
CA ALA A 331 6.63 -2.29 7.53
C ALA A 331 6.71 -2.32 5.99
N ALA A 332 6.98 -3.50 5.44
CA ALA A 332 6.96 -3.71 3.99
C ALA A 332 6.30 -5.04 3.65
N GLY A 333 5.36 -5.01 2.71
CA GLY A 333 4.61 -6.18 2.27
C GLY A 333 5.52 -7.34 1.85
N GLY A 334 5.29 -8.52 2.45
CA GLY A 334 6.08 -9.72 2.20
C GLY A 334 7.38 -9.82 3.01
N ASP A 335 7.63 -8.92 3.96
CA ASP A 335 8.72 -9.08 4.92
C ASP A 335 8.49 -10.28 5.84
N TYR A 336 9.59 -10.89 6.23
CA TYR A 336 9.77 -11.89 7.29
C TYR A 336 11.06 -11.52 8.02
N ILE A 337 11.35 -12.12 9.17
CA ILE A 337 12.39 -11.59 10.07
C ILE A 337 13.77 -11.41 9.42
N THR A 338 14.18 -12.32 8.52
CA THR A 338 15.48 -12.18 7.83
C THR A 338 15.48 -11.05 6.82
N ARG A 339 14.35 -10.77 6.16
CA ARG A 339 14.24 -9.63 5.24
C ARG A 339 14.22 -8.29 5.98
N VAL A 340 13.59 -8.24 7.16
CA VAL A 340 13.70 -7.08 8.06
C VAL A 340 15.17 -6.85 8.42
N TRP A 341 15.91 -7.92 8.77
CA TRP A 341 17.34 -7.80 9.05
C TRP A 341 18.15 -7.37 7.83
N GLU A 342 17.88 -7.91 6.63
CA GLU A 342 18.52 -7.48 5.39
C GLU A 342 18.33 -5.98 5.12
N ARG A 343 17.15 -5.42 5.42
CA ARG A 343 16.90 -3.97 5.33
C ARG A 343 17.73 -3.17 6.31
N ILE A 344 17.87 -3.67 7.55
CA ILE A 344 18.74 -3.05 8.56
C ILE A 344 20.19 -3.04 8.06
N GLU A 345 20.67 -4.15 7.48
CA GLU A 345 22.00 -4.21 6.90
C GLU A 345 22.15 -3.32 5.65
N GLY A 346 21.10 -3.20 4.85
CA GLY A 346 21.02 -2.33 3.68
C GLY A 346 21.13 -0.84 3.99
N MET A 347 20.96 -0.43 5.27
CA MET A 347 21.24 0.95 5.70
C MET A 347 22.74 1.27 5.73
N LYS A 348 23.62 0.26 5.70
CA LYS A 348 25.08 0.46 5.71
C LYS A 348 25.57 0.83 4.31
N GLN A 349 26.46 1.82 4.24
CA GLN A 349 27.06 2.26 2.99
C GLN A 349 27.71 1.10 2.21
N GLY A 350 27.50 1.05 0.89
CA GLY A 350 28.08 0.04 0.01
C GLY A 350 27.34 -1.30 -0.02
N LYS A 351 26.23 -1.46 0.71
CA LYS A 351 25.36 -2.64 0.58
C LYS A 351 24.36 -2.47 -0.56
N LYS A 352 24.06 -3.56 -1.25
CA LYS A 352 23.03 -3.57 -2.31
C LYS A 352 21.67 -3.29 -1.64
N PRO A 353 20.90 -2.28 -2.10
CA PRO A 353 19.59 -2.01 -1.54
C PRO A 353 18.67 -3.20 -1.77
N VAL A 354 17.88 -3.56 -0.76
CA VAL A 354 16.78 -4.51 -0.93
C VAL A 354 15.53 -3.78 -1.43
N TRP A 355 14.62 -4.53 -2.02
CA TRP A 355 13.34 -4.00 -2.53
C TRP A 355 12.59 -3.21 -1.44
N ARG A 356 12.19 -1.95 -1.69
CA ARG A 356 11.65 -0.98 -0.71
C ARG A 356 12.59 -0.57 0.44
N GLN A 357 13.91 -0.53 0.21
CA GLN A 357 14.88 -0.04 1.21
C GLN A 357 14.52 1.35 1.77
N TYR A 358 13.88 2.21 0.96
CA TYR A 358 13.49 3.57 1.37
C TYR A 358 12.60 3.61 2.63
N MET A 359 11.86 2.54 2.95
CA MET A 359 11.08 2.45 4.19
C MET A 359 11.94 2.56 5.46
N TYR A 360 13.23 2.23 5.34
CA TYR A 360 14.21 2.22 6.43
C TYR A 360 15.13 3.46 6.39
N GLU A 361 14.94 4.37 5.44
CA GLU A 361 15.63 5.67 5.47
C GLU A 361 15.30 6.40 6.77
N ASN A 362 16.33 6.84 7.52
CA ASN A 362 16.15 7.48 8.81
C ASN A 362 15.23 6.67 9.75
N LEU A 363 15.37 5.33 9.78
CA LEU A 363 14.46 4.44 10.51
C LEU A 363 14.28 4.84 11.98
N LEU A 364 15.38 5.23 12.64
CA LEU A 364 15.44 5.55 14.06
C LEU A 364 15.43 7.07 14.32
N THR A 365 14.98 7.86 13.34
CA THR A 365 14.87 9.32 13.46
C THR A 365 13.43 9.79 13.14
N PRO A 366 12.74 10.45 14.08
CA PRO A 366 13.15 10.70 15.46
C PRO A 366 13.36 9.40 16.26
N LYS A 367 14.05 9.49 17.40
CA LYS A 367 14.35 8.31 18.24
C LYS A 367 13.02 7.75 18.77
N PRO A 368 12.69 6.47 18.52
CA PRO A 368 11.43 5.89 18.99
C PRO A 368 11.40 5.73 20.50
N ASP A 369 10.23 5.96 21.09
CA ASP A 369 9.92 5.61 22.48
C ASP A 369 9.44 4.15 22.58
N ILE A 370 8.72 3.68 21.57
CA ILE A 370 8.18 2.32 21.48
C ILE A 370 8.39 1.78 20.07
N ILE A 371 8.82 0.52 19.97
CA ILE A 371 8.95 -0.23 18.72
C ILE A 371 8.05 -1.46 18.79
N PHE A 372 7.02 -1.51 17.96
CA PHE A 372 6.22 -2.72 17.76
C PHE A 372 6.80 -3.54 16.60
N ILE A 373 7.00 -4.84 16.83
CA ILE A 373 7.42 -5.79 15.80
C ILE A 373 6.30 -6.81 15.60
N PHE A 374 5.64 -6.77 14.44
CA PHE A 374 4.52 -7.65 14.11
C PHE A 374 4.81 -8.42 12.81
N LEU A 375 5.22 -9.68 12.97
CA LEU A 375 5.65 -10.59 11.89
C LEU A 375 5.11 -12.01 12.17
N GLY A 376 5.41 -12.94 11.27
CA GLY A 376 5.12 -14.37 11.45
C GLY A 376 4.31 -14.99 10.32
N GLN A 377 3.53 -14.19 9.59
CA GLN A 377 2.69 -14.66 8.50
C GLN A 377 3.56 -15.14 7.34
N ASN A 378 4.51 -14.31 6.91
CA ASN A 378 5.46 -14.69 5.85
C ASN A 378 6.53 -15.66 6.35
N ASP A 379 6.94 -15.56 7.62
CA ASP A 379 7.90 -16.48 8.24
C ASP A 379 7.40 -17.93 8.22
N THR A 380 6.11 -18.12 8.48
CA THR A 380 5.46 -19.46 8.53
C THR A 380 4.97 -19.95 7.17
N ARG A 381 5.20 -19.19 6.09
CA ARG A 381 4.82 -19.58 4.73
C ARG A 381 5.55 -20.87 4.34
N THR A 382 4.82 -21.83 3.79
CA THR A 382 5.39 -23.09 3.28
C THR A 382 5.11 -23.25 1.79
N PHE A 383 5.86 -24.12 1.11
CA PHE A 383 5.79 -24.27 -0.35
C PHE A 383 5.39 -25.67 -0.78
N SER A 384 4.74 -25.78 -1.94
CA SER A 384 4.33 -27.07 -2.51
C SER A 384 5.54 -27.97 -2.80
N GLY A 385 6.71 -27.40 -3.09
CA GLY A 385 7.96 -28.14 -3.33
C GLY A 385 8.49 -28.90 -2.11
N THR A 386 8.09 -28.48 -0.89
CA THR A 386 8.44 -29.17 0.37
C THR A 386 7.23 -29.91 0.95
N ASN A 387 6.18 -30.14 0.14
CA ASN A 387 4.88 -30.64 0.61
C ASN A 387 4.34 -29.85 1.82
N TYR A 388 4.61 -28.54 1.86
CA TYR A 388 4.17 -27.65 2.92
C TYR A 388 4.68 -28.01 4.33
N SER A 389 5.80 -28.73 4.44
CA SER A 389 6.30 -29.24 5.73
C SER A 389 7.33 -28.33 6.42
N ILE A 390 7.97 -27.43 5.67
CA ILE A 390 9.06 -26.57 6.16
C ILE A 390 8.62 -25.11 6.00
N PRO A 391 8.59 -24.32 7.09
CA PRO A 391 8.34 -22.88 7.01
C PRO A 391 9.52 -22.17 6.36
N LEU A 392 9.24 -21.04 5.72
CA LEU A 392 10.24 -20.19 5.09
C LEU A 392 11.35 -19.80 6.08
N VAL A 393 10.97 -19.54 7.33
CA VAL A 393 11.88 -19.27 8.44
C VAL A 393 11.69 -20.34 9.50
N THR A 394 12.72 -21.14 9.75
CA THR A 394 12.70 -22.13 10.83
C THR A 394 12.84 -21.45 12.21
N PRO A 395 12.42 -22.08 13.31
CA PRO A 395 12.58 -21.54 14.66
C PRO A 395 14.00 -21.09 15.00
N ASP A 396 15.03 -21.81 14.55
CA ASP A 396 16.43 -21.45 14.82
C ASP A 396 16.85 -20.18 14.06
N ILE A 397 16.41 -20.03 12.81
CA ILE A 397 16.65 -18.82 12.01
C ILE A 397 15.87 -17.65 12.60
N GLN A 398 14.61 -17.87 13.00
CA GLN A 398 13.80 -16.87 13.70
C GLN A 398 14.53 -16.40 14.95
N TYR A 399 14.91 -17.32 15.84
CA TYR A 399 15.58 -17.02 17.09
C TYR A 399 16.85 -16.21 16.86
N SER A 400 17.78 -16.73 16.07
CA SER A 400 19.07 -16.06 15.83
C SER A 400 18.91 -14.68 15.17
N THR A 401 17.93 -14.49 14.29
CA THR A 401 17.71 -13.22 13.59
C THR A 401 17.04 -12.19 14.49
N TYR A 402 16.05 -12.58 15.29
CA TYR A 402 15.46 -11.69 16.30
C TYR A 402 16.51 -11.23 17.31
N LYS A 403 17.42 -12.10 17.76
CA LYS A 403 18.53 -11.71 18.66
C LYS A 403 19.42 -10.62 18.03
N LYS A 404 19.73 -10.74 16.73
CA LYS A 404 20.48 -9.70 16.00
C LYS A 404 19.70 -8.38 15.92
N LEU A 405 18.42 -8.45 15.56
CA LEU A 405 17.56 -7.26 15.46
C LEU A 405 17.42 -6.56 16.81
N ILE A 406 17.11 -7.29 17.88
CA ILE A 406 16.95 -6.75 19.24
C ILE A 406 18.26 -6.11 19.73
N SER A 407 19.40 -6.78 19.52
CA SER A 407 20.72 -6.23 19.85
C SER A 407 20.99 -4.93 19.09
N PHE A 408 20.68 -4.88 17.80
CA PHE A 408 20.80 -3.67 17.00
C PHE A 408 19.91 -2.55 17.55
N LEU A 409 18.64 -2.83 17.82
CA LEU A 409 17.70 -1.82 18.31
C LEU A 409 18.17 -1.23 19.66
N ARG A 410 18.54 -2.07 20.63
CA ARG A 410 19.07 -1.61 21.93
C ARG A 410 20.35 -0.80 21.85
N LYS A 411 21.22 -1.13 20.89
CA LYS A 411 22.46 -0.37 20.70
C LYS A 411 22.18 1.04 20.18
N ASN A 412 21.07 1.24 19.48
CA ASN A 412 20.79 2.49 18.78
C ASN A 412 19.58 3.26 19.35
N THR A 413 18.79 2.65 20.24
CA THR A 413 17.62 3.26 20.87
C THR A 413 17.47 2.83 22.33
N ASP A 414 16.77 3.64 23.12
CA ASP A 414 16.29 3.26 24.46
C ASP A 414 14.80 2.89 24.41
N ALA A 415 14.30 2.59 23.21
CA ALA A 415 12.90 2.36 22.98
C ALA A 415 12.46 1.07 23.67
N ARG A 416 11.24 1.08 24.21
CA ARG A 416 10.59 -0.16 24.61
C ARG A 416 10.29 -0.98 23.37
N ILE A 417 10.76 -2.23 23.34
CA ILE A 417 10.51 -3.15 22.23
C ILE A 417 9.36 -4.09 22.63
N VAL A 418 8.36 -4.19 21.77
CA VAL A 418 7.15 -5.00 21.98
C VAL A 418 7.00 -5.98 20.82
N LEU A 419 6.98 -7.27 21.13
CA LEU A 419 6.77 -8.32 20.14
C LEU A 419 5.27 -8.66 20.07
N ILE A 420 4.69 -8.59 18.86
CA ILE A 420 3.30 -8.99 18.62
C ILE A 420 3.31 -10.37 17.96
N SER A 421 2.57 -11.31 18.55
CA SER A 421 2.44 -12.66 17.99
C SER A 421 1.78 -12.65 16.62
N SER A 422 2.05 -13.67 15.81
CA SER A 422 1.36 -13.86 14.54
C SER A 422 -0.14 -14.08 14.78
N VAL A 423 -1.00 -13.68 13.84
CA VAL A 423 -2.45 -13.92 13.95
C VAL A 423 -2.88 -15.31 13.44
N SER A 424 -3.96 -15.85 14.02
CA SER A 424 -4.67 -17.03 13.52
C SER A 424 -5.52 -16.64 12.31
N ILE A 425 -5.02 -16.93 11.11
CA ILE A 425 -5.67 -16.55 9.85
C ILE A 425 -6.92 -17.39 9.54
N TYR A 426 -7.69 -16.99 8.53
CA TYR A 426 -8.77 -17.82 8.01
C TYR A 426 -8.24 -18.87 7.01
N PHE A 427 -7.62 -19.91 7.56
CA PHE A 427 -6.91 -20.97 6.84
C PHE A 427 -7.70 -21.68 5.72
N PRO A 428 -9.03 -21.92 5.81
CA PRO A 428 -9.78 -22.59 4.74
C PRO A 428 -9.65 -21.91 3.37
N THR A 429 -9.52 -20.58 3.32
CA THR A 429 -9.32 -19.87 2.04
C THR A 429 -7.95 -20.18 1.44
N GLN A 430 -6.90 -20.29 2.26
CA GLN A 430 -5.55 -20.62 1.80
C GLN A 430 -5.48 -22.02 1.20
N LEU A 431 -6.14 -23.00 1.83
CA LEU A 431 -6.26 -24.35 1.27
C LEU A 431 -6.94 -24.35 -0.10
N LYS A 432 -8.06 -23.62 -0.23
CA LYS A 432 -8.77 -23.51 -1.50
C LYS A 432 -7.89 -22.91 -2.61
N ILE A 433 -7.16 -21.82 -2.32
CA ILE A 433 -6.23 -21.20 -3.27
C ILE A 433 -5.12 -22.17 -3.71
N ALA A 434 -4.57 -22.93 -2.75
CA ALA A 434 -3.53 -23.93 -3.03
C ALA A 434 -4.06 -25.10 -3.87
N GLU A 435 -5.26 -25.60 -3.58
CA GLU A 435 -5.92 -26.65 -4.37
C GLU A 435 -6.18 -26.21 -5.80
N GLU A 436 -6.68 -24.98 -6.00
CA GLU A 436 -6.89 -24.41 -7.33
C GLU A 436 -5.57 -24.26 -8.11
N SER A 437 -4.49 -23.88 -7.43
CA SER A 437 -3.16 -23.79 -8.04
C SER A 437 -2.61 -25.16 -8.39
N LYS A 438 -2.80 -26.15 -7.51
CA LYS A 438 -2.42 -27.56 -7.72
C LYS A 438 -3.16 -28.16 -8.93
N LYS A 439 -4.46 -27.90 -9.08
CA LYS A 439 -5.25 -28.32 -10.25
C LYS A 439 -4.71 -27.76 -11.58
N LYS A 440 -4.07 -26.60 -11.53
CA LYS A 440 -3.44 -25.94 -12.69
C LYS A 440 -1.98 -26.37 -12.91
N GLY A 441 -1.43 -27.24 -12.07
CA GLY A 441 -0.02 -27.65 -12.13
C GLY A 441 0.96 -26.52 -11.79
N VAL A 442 0.52 -25.49 -11.04
CA VAL A 442 1.32 -24.32 -10.72
C VAL A 442 1.91 -24.46 -9.31
N ALA A 443 3.22 -24.18 -9.19
CA ALA A 443 3.89 -24.10 -7.90
C ALA A 443 3.21 -23.04 -7.02
N ASN A 444 2.99 -23.36 -5.75
CA ASN A 444 2.24 -22.49 -4.85
C ASN A 444 2.77 -22.57 -3.41
N CYS A 445 2.25 -21.70 -2.56
CA CYS A 445 2.56 -21.63 -1.14
C CYS A 445 1.28 -21.54 -0.33
N ILE A 446 1.35 -21.96 0.93
CA ILE A 446 0.29 -21.73 1.91
C ILE A 446 0.83 -20.94 3.10
N PHE A 447 -0.07 -20.18 3.70
CA PHE A 447 0.19 -19.39 4.89
C PHE A 447 -0.64 -19.92 6.05
N GLY A 448 -0.18 -19.68 7.28
CA GLY A 448 -0.97 -19.83 8.48
C GLY A 448 -1.41 -21.25 8.83
N GLN A 449 -0.59 -22.26 8.49
CA GLN A 449 -0.71 -23.58 9.09
C GLN A 449 -0.53 -23.47 10.60
N LYS A 450 -1.47 -24.08 11.35
CA LYS A 450 -1.56 -23.97 12.81
C LYS A 450 -0.24 -24.32 13.50
N GLU A 451 0.36 -25.44 13.10
CA GLU A 451 1.58 -25.97 13.72
C GLU A 451 2.77 -25.01 13.54
N HIS A 452 2.87 -24.38 12.37
CA HIS A 452 3.93 -23.40 12.09
C HIS A 452 3.69 -22.07 12.81
N LEU A 453 2.45 -21.58 12.87
CA LEU A 453 2.10 -20.37 13.64
C LEU A 453 2.37 -20.57 15.14
N GLU A 454 1.95 -21.70 15.71
CA GLU A 454 2.16 -21.99 17.13
C GLU A 454 3.64 -22.18 17.47
N SER A 455 4.41 -22.82 16.60
CA SER A 455 5.86 -22.93 16.74
C SER A 455 6.57 -21.57 16.67
N PHE A 456 6.18 -20.72 15.71
CA PHE A 456 6.69 -19.35 15.58
C PHE A 456 6.36 -18.52 16.84
N ASN A 457 5.12 -18.56 17.32
CA ASN A 457 4.67 -17.80 18.48
C ASN A 457 5.34 -18.28 19.78
N SER A 458 5.52 -19.59 19.95
CA SER A 458 6.27 -20.16 21.08
C SER A 458 7.72 -19.65 21.11
N THR A 459 8.39 -19.68 19.94
CA THR A 459 9.75 -19.16 19.79
C THR A 459 9.80 -17.65 20.08
N LEU A 460 8.84 -16.88 19.57
CA LEU A 460 8.76 -15.43 19.78
C LEU A 460 8.55 -15.08 21.26
N LYS A 461 7.68 -15.82 21.96
CA LYS A 461 7.42 -15.65 23.39
C LYS A 461 8.66 -15.98 24.22
N LYS A 462 9.36 -17.08 23.90
CA LYS A 462 10.64 -17.43 24.53
C LYS A 462 11.67 -16.29 24.38
N ILE A 463 11.77 -15.71 23.19
CA ILE A 463 12.67 -14.57 22.93
C ILE A 463 12.25 -13.38 23.79
N ALA A 464 10.95 -13.06 23.87
CA ALA A 464 10.46 -11.97 24.70
C ALA A 464 10.83 -12.17 26.18
N GLU A 465 10.67 -13.37 26.71
CA GLU A 465 11.01 -13.71 28.10
C GLU A 465 12.53 -13.59 28.36
N GLU A 466 13.36 -14.22 27.52
CA GLU A 466 14.82 -14.17 27.66
C GLU A 466 15.38 -12.76 27.52
N GLU A 467 14.81 -11.97 26.62
CA GLU A 467 15.21 -10.60 26.38
C GLU A 467 14.49 -9.61 27.30
N LYS A 468 13.56 -10.03 28.16
CA LYS A 468 12.76 -9.10 29.00
C LYS A 468 12.05 -8.02 28.17
N LEU A 469 11.43 -8.44 27.06
CA LEU A 469 10.61 -7.61 26.19
C LEU A 469 9.14 -7.83 26.49
N ASP A 470 8.32 -6.85 26.12
CA ASP A 470 6.88 -7.01 26.19
C ASP A 470 6.38 -7.89 25.04
N TYR A 471 5.33 -8.66 25.31
CA TYR A 471 4.72 -9.57 24.35
C TYR A 471 3.20 -9.36 24.31
N ILE A 472 2.65 -9.21 23.11
CA ILE A 472 1.22 -9.08 22.86
C ILE A 472 0.73 -10.33 22.13
N ASP A 473 -0.28 -10.99 22.69
CA ASP A 473 -0.88 -12.18 22.09
C ASP A 473 -2.05 -11.84 21.16
N ALA A 474 -1.76 -11.54 19.90
CA ALA A 474 -2.76 -11.35 18.85
C ALA A 474 -3.31 -12.69 18.30
N TYR A 475 -2.53 -13.77 18.41
CA TYR A 475 -2.93 -15.11 17.99
C TYR A 475 -4.20 -15.58 18.70
N SER A 476 -4.21 -15.59 20.03
CA SER A 476 -5.37 -16.08 20.79
C SER A 476 -6.62 -15.24 20.55
N ALA A 477 -6.46 -13.91 20.43
CA ALA A 477 -7.56 -12.99 20.16
C ALA A 477 -8.20 -13.25 18.79
N THR A 478 -7.39 -13.52 17.76
CA THR A 478 -7.90 -13.85 16.42
C THR A 478 -8.38 -15.29 16.33
N GLN A 479 -7.76 -16.23 17.05
CA GLN A 479 -8.13 -17.64 17.05
C GLN A 479 -9.56 -17.86 17.59
N ASN A 480 -9.90 -17.16 18.67
CA ASN A 480 -11.15 -17.30 19.40
C ASN A 480 -12.23 -16.32 18.94
N TYR A 481 -11.98 -15.55 17.88
CA TYR A 481 -12.94 -14.57 17.38
C TYR A 481 -14.17 -15.26 16.78
N PRO A 482 -15.41 -14.99 17.25
CA PRO A 482 -16.60 -15.75 16.85
C PRO A 482 -16.85 -15.83 15.34
N ASP A 483 -16.61 -14.72 14.63
CA ASP A 483 -16.62 -14.67 13.16
C ASP A 483 -15.21 -14.37 12.64
N LYS A 484 -14.29 -15.32 12.82
CA LYS A 484 -12.89 -15.20 12.38
C LYS A 484 -12.76 -14.77 10.92
N LYS A 485 -13.64 -15.25 10.02
CA LYS A 485 -13.59 -14.93 8.60
C LYS A 485 -13.69 -13.41 8.36
N SER A 486 -14.55 -12.72 9.13
CA SER A 486 -14.73 -11.28 9.00
C SER A 486 -13.48 -10.45 9.31
N LEU A 487 -12.48 -11.01 9.99
CA LEU A 487 -11.22 -10.33 10.31
C LEU A 487 -10.26 -10.23 9.11
N PHE A 488 -10.55 -10.94 8.02
CA PHE A 488 -9.65 -11.04 6.87
C PHE A 488 -10.36 -10.63 5.57
N ILE A 489 -9.58 -10.13 4.61
CA ILE A 489 -10.08 -9.90 3.25
C ILE A 489 -10.25 -11.22 2.50
N SER A 490 -10.58 -11.14 1.21
CA SER A 490 -10.95 -12.30 0.38
C SER A 490 -9.90 -13.40 0.27
N ASP A 491 -8.63 -13.13 0.57
CA ASP A 491 -7.56 -14.13 0.61
C ASP A 491 -7.48 -14.89 1.95
N GLY A 492 -8.20 -14.45 3.00
CA GLY A 492 -8.16 -15.08 4.31
C GLY A 492 -6.85 -14.91 5.07
N LEU A 493 -5.92 -14.07 4.59
CA LEU A 493 -4.60 -13.80 5.18
C LEU A 493 -4.48 -12.35 5.66
N HIS A 494 -4.77 -11.38 4.79
CA HIS A 494 -4.61 -9.97 5.15
C HIS A 494 -5.81 -9.46 5.93
N LEU A 495 -5.56 -8.58 6.89
CA LEU A 495 -6.60 -8.05 7.78
C LEU A 495 -7.60 -7.19 7.00
N SER A 496 -8.89 -7.40 7.27
CA SER A 496 -9.95 -6.46 6.91
C SER A 496 -9.89 -5.22 7.81
N GLU A 497 -10.79 -4.26 7.60
CA GLU A 497 -11.00 -3.13 8.53
C GLU A 497 -11.27 -3.62 9.95
N LYS A 498 -12.10 -4.65 10.08
CA LYS A 498 -12.43 -5.27 11.37
C LYS A 498 -11.24 -5.98 11.99
N GLY A 499 -10.42 -6.65 11.19
CA GLY A 499 -9.15 -7.23 11.63
C GLY A 499 -8.18 -6.17 12.15
N ASN A 500 -8.00 -5.08 11.41
CA ASN A 500 -7.17 -3.95 11.81
C ASN A 500 -7.69 -3.27 13.10
N PHE A 501 -9.00 -3.14 13.23
CA PHE A 501 -9.61 -2.58 14.43
C PHE A 501 -9.43 -3.48 15.66
N LEU A 502 -9.50 -4.80 15.51
CA LEU A 502 -9.18 -5.74 16.58
C LEU A 502 -7.72 -5.60 17.05
N ILE A 503 -6.76 -5.52 16.12
CA ILE A 503 -5.34 -5.28 16.48
C ILE A 503 -5.18 -3.92 17.17
N THR A 504 -5.89 -2.89 16.72
CA THR A 504 -5.93 -1.57 17.38
C THR A 504 -6.42 -1.68 18.83
N LYS A 505 -7.53 -2.39 19.07
CA LYS A 505 -8.06 -2.64 20.43
C LYS A 505 -7.01 -3.28 21.33
N ILE A 506 -6.33 -4.30 20.82
CA ILE A 506 -5.30 -5.03 21.57
C ILE A 506 -4.15 -4.08 21.94
N ILE A 507 -3.66 -3.27 21.00
CA ILE A 507 -2.56 -2.33 21.24
C ILE A 507 -2.99 -1.22 22.22
N ILE A 508 -4.17 -0.62 22.05
CA ILE A 508 -4.69 0.42 22.95
C ILE A 508 -4.85 -0.13 24.36
N ASN A 509 -5.33 -1.37 24.53
CA ASN A 509 -5.44 -2.00 25.84
C ASN A 509 -4.08 -2.26 26.49
N TYR A 510 -3.10 -2.73 25.71
CA TYR A 510 -1.72 -2.86 26.17
C TYR A 510 -1.17 -1.50 26.64
N MET A 511 -1.29 -0.46 25.81
CA MET A 511 -0.83 0.90 26.13
C MET A 511 -1.52 1.44 27.41
N ASN A 512 -2.83 1.27 27.55
CA ASN A 512 -3.56 1.68 28.76
C ASN A 512 -3.03 1.00 30.02
N LYS A 513 -2.75 -0.31 29.97
CA LYS A 513 -2.15 -1.03 31.10
C LYS A 513 -0.77 -0.46 31.45
N GLU A 514 0.07 -0.25 30.45
CA GLU A 514 1.46 0.20 30.64
C GLU A 514 1.56 1.62 31.19
N PHE A 515 0.75 2.55 30.69
CA PHE A 515 0.80 3.93 31.17
C PHE A 515 0.19 4.09 32.57
N LYS A 516 -0.80 3.27 32.94
CA LYS A 516 -1.32 3.23 34.32
C LYS A 516 -0.31 2.74 35.35
N GLN A 517 0.55 1.79 34.98
CA GLN A 517 1.55 1.27 35.92
C GLN A 517 2.60 2.33 36.29
N LYS A 518 2.88 3.30 35.40
CA LYS A 518 3.82 4.38 35.68
C LYS A 518 3.28 5.41 36.67
N GLU A 519 1.99 5.74 36.61
CA GLU A 519 1.36 6.69 37.56
C GLU A 519 1.34 6.18 39.01
N ASN A 520 1.50 4.86 39.25
CA ASN A 520 1.55 4.29 40.60
C ASN A 520 2.97 4.14 41.16
N HIS A 521 4.00 4.51 40.38
CA HIS A 521 5.41 4.36 40.75
C HIS A 521 6.20 5.69 40.71
N GLU A 522 5.55 6.78 40.32
CA GLU A 522 5.98 8.17 40.58
C GLU A 522 5.15 8.72 41.75
#